data_AF-A0A2D6YS90-F1
#
_entry.id   AF-A0A2D6YS90-F1
#
_cell.length_a   1.000
_cell.length_b   1.000
_cell.length_c   1.000
_cell.angle_alpha   90.00
_cell.angle_beta   90.00
_cell.angle_gamma   90.00
#
_symmetry.space_group_name_H-M   'P 1'
#
loop_
_entity.id
_entity.type
_entity.pdbx_description
1 polymer ?
#
loop_
_entity_poly.entity_id
_entity_poly.type
_entity_poly.pdbx_seq_one_letter_code
_entity_poly.pdbx_strand_id
1 'polypeptide(L)'
;MSIEVVRAAAMLATVIGLAWCVPEASAVGPEVRVVDRRVVMGTPATIQVYAPDEATGYEATRAAFARMAEIENALSDYRPRSESMRLVERVDEAVPVSSDLATALMRSVHWHRSSGGAFDPTIGPLSLLWRTARRDGVPPSAASIDFAKDVVGFEKLDLDAEAGTVRCLTAGLRLDFGGIGKGIAADAGLAVLRARGLVRALVDVGGDLVAGFPPPGEAGWRVRIRTVEGDDGELVLLENGAIATSGDVEQFLEVERDGAVVRLSHLLDPRTGRPVDTRREVTVLVRGGASPGADADALASCASVLGFNGSMRLADGTIDGWMRFHEIPSGTEVGRTRRIPLAADPTWARVGPAAVLVEGFDFSEGPVFLPDGDLLVTDQPRDRVVRIDSDGGVSVMFEGARRANGLAVAGDGRLLGCAEANNQLVAWSDDGTVEVLAEGGAIPFNGPNDLWVSPSGRIWFTDPFYRRPWFASGRKPLRADVHRLDPDGTCEIAATDFVRPNGIVGRPDGSRLYVADLDGGRTFEFPIGPDGALGPRRMFFPLGSDGMAMASDGAVLLTGKGVHVVSVDGALIRTLVPEERWISNACFDEPERRLVVTAVDRVLVFDLPDDLAGDG
;
A
#
# COMPACT_ATOMS: atom_id res chain seq x y z
N MET A 1 60.06 3.83 -60.76
CA MET A 1 60.40 5.27 -60.79
C MET A 1 59.14 6.05 -60.48
N SER A 2 59.09 6.59 -59.27
CA SER A 2 58.50 7.88 -58.85
C SER A 2 57.30 8.51 -59.59
N ILE A 3 56.29 8.80 -58.76
CA ILE A 3 55.50 10.06 -58.61
C ILE A 3 54.47 10.38 -59.72
N GLU A 4 53.17 10.41 -59.36
CA GLU A 4 52.36 11.65 -59.31
C GLU A 4 50.96 11.41 -58.70
N VAL A 5 50.44 12.48 -58.09
CA VAL A 5 49.31 12.60 -57.18
C VAL A 5 47.99 12.74 -57.94
N VAL A 6 46.94 11.99 -57.56
CA VAL A 6 45.57 12.23 -58.03
C VAL A 6 44.74 12.89 -56.91
N ARG A 7 44.29 14.11 -57.18
CA ARG A 7 43.30 14.87 -56.40
C ARG A 7 41.89 14.30 -56.65
N ALA A 8 41.15 13.98 -55.60
CA ALA A 8 39.71 13.73 -55.66
C ALA A 8 38.94 14.99 -55.23
N ALA A 9 38.03 15.44 -56.08
CA ALA A 9 37.08 16.53 -55.81
C ALA A 9 35.86 15.97 -55.07
N ALA A 10 35.51 16.58 -53.93
CA ALA A 10 34.29 16.27 -53.18
C ALA A 10 33.21 17.32 -53.50
N MET A 11 32.03 16.84 -53.93
CA MET A 11 30.82 17.63 -54.14
C MET A 11 30.31 18.20 -52.81
N LEU A 12 30.10 19.52 -52.78
CA LEU A 12 29.49 20.26 -51.69
C LEU A 12 27.96 20.26 -51.88
N ALA A 13 27.24 19.51 -51.04
CA ALA A 13 25.78 19.59 -50.97
C ALA A 13 25.37 20.79 -50.09
N THR A 14 24.58 21.69 -50.67
CA THR A 14 24.05 22.90 -50.04
C THR A 14 22.95 22.53 -49.04
N VAL A 15 23.20 22.72 -47.74
CA VAL A 15 22.16 22.70 -46.70
C VAL A 15 21.60 24.12 -46.56
N ILE A 16 20.34 24.30 -46.96
CA ILE A 16 19.56 25.50 -46.66
C ILE A 16 19.13 25.40 -45.20
N GLY A 17 19.84 26.11 -44.32
CA GLY A 17 19.45 26.27 -42.92
C GLY A 17 18.28 27.24 -42.81
N LEU A 18 17.06 26.71 -42.67
CA LEU A 18 15.95 27.45 -42.06
C LEU A 18 16.27 27.61 -40.57
N ALA A 19 16.86 28.75 -40.22
CA ALA A 19 17.01 29.16 -38.83
C ALA A 19 15.61 29.38 -38.23
N TRP A 20 15.10 28.39 -37.50
CA TRP A 20 14.13 28.67 -36.46
C TRP A 20 14.83 29.55 -35.43
N CYS A 21 14.39 30.79 -35.35
CA CYS A 21 14.73 31.73 -34.30
C CYS A 21 14.24 31.12 -32.97
N VAL A 22 15.12 30.36 -32.31
CA VAL A 22 14.99 30.10 -30.89
C VAL A 22 15.08 31.48 -30.25
N PRO A 23 14.07 31.95 -29.51
CA PRO A 23 14.22 33.18 -28.75
C PRO A 23 15.42 32.97 -27.84
N GLU A 24 16.45 33.81 -27.96
CA GLU A 24 17.47 33.93 -26.93
C GLU A 24 16.72 34.07 -25.61
N ALA A 25 16.97 33.14 -24.69
CA ALA A 25 16.49 33.25 -23.32
C ALA A 25 16.92 34.64 -22.85
N SER A 26 15.94 35.55 -22.71
CA SER A 26 16.21 36.86 -22.14
C SER A 26 16.92 36.61 -20.82
N ALA A 27 18.12 37.15 -20.66
CA ALA A 27 18.81 37.14 -19.39
C ALA A 27 17.86 37.71 -18.33
N VAL A 28 17.22 36.84 -17.56
CA VAL A 28 16.38 37.22 -16.44
C VAL A 28 17.30 38.00 -15.51
N GLY A 29 16.93 39.25 -15.19
CA GLY A 29 17.67 40.04 -14.21
C GLY A 29 17.78 39.31 -12.86
N PRO A 30 18.59 39.80 -11.92
CA PRO A 30 18.70 39.15 -10.61
C PRO A 30 17.33 39.07 -9.94
N GLU A 31 16.80 37.86 -9.77
CA GLU A 31 15.56 37.63 -9.01
C GLU A 31 15.79 37.97 -7.54
N VAL A 32 14.81 38.59 -6.89
CA VAL A 32 14.82 38.85 -5.45
C VAL A 32 14.01 37.79 -4.73
N ARG A 33 14.51 37.35 -3.56
CA ARG A 33 13.79 36.42 -2.69
C ARG A 33 12.82 37.18 -1.79
N VAL A 34 11.53 36.96 -1.97
CA VAL A 34 10.46 37.49 -1.12
C VAL A 34 9.97 36.41 -0.16
N VAL A 35 9.75 36.78 1.10
CA VAL A 35 9.18 35.91 2.13
C VAL A 35 8.01 36.62 2.79
N ASP A 36 6.81 36.03 2.71
CA ASP A 36 5.59 36.54 3.33
C ASP A 36 5.04 35.49 4.30
N ARG A 37 4.61 35.92 5.48
CA ARG A 37 4.15 35.06 6.58
C ARG A 37 2.81 35.52 7.10
N ARG A 38 1.85 34.60 7.18
CA ARG A 38 0.48 34.87 7.65
C ARG A 38 -0.05 33.68 8.44
N VAL A 39 -1.26 33.83 8.97
CA VAL A 39 -2.02 32.72 9.55
C VAL A 39 -3.14 32.35 8.58
N VAL A 40 -3.22 31.07 8.22
CA VAL A 40 -4.27 30.50 7.36
C VAL A 40 -4.65 29.13 7.92
N MET A 41 -5.94 28.76 7.89
CA MET A 41 -6.41 27.48 8.45
C MET A 41 -6.02 27.27 9.92
N GLY A 42 -5.94 28.35 10.70
CA GLY A 42 -5.56 28.31 12.11
C GLY A 42 -4.09 27.99 12.39
N THR A 43 -3.21 27.96 11.38
CA THR A 43 -1.78 27.65 11.52
C THR A 43 -0.89 28.71 10.85
N PRO A 44 0.36 28.93 11.31
CA PRO A 44 1.32 29.76 10.60
C PRO A 44 1.60 29.20 9.20
N ALA A 45 1.57 30.08 8.20
CA ALA A 45 1.89 29.76 6.82
C ALA A 45 2.95 30.74 6.29
N THR A 46 3.91 30.21 5.54
CA THR A 46 5.01 30.97 4.93
C THR A 46 5.05 30.71 3.43
N ILE A 47 5.11 31.77 2.63
CA ILE A 47 5.40 31.68 1.20
C ILE A 47 6.77 32.29 0.95
N GLN A 48 7.63 31.54 0.28
CA GLN A 48 8.92 32.02 -0.23
C GLN A 48 8.87 31.97 -1.76
N VAL A 49 9.22 33.07 -2.43
CA VAL A 49 9.17 33.16 -3.89
C VAL A 49 10.34 33.98 -4.43
N TYR A 50 10.90 33.55 -5.55
CA TYR A 50 11.83 34.36 -6.33
C TYR A 50 11.07 35.12 -7.41
N ALA A 51 11.21 36.44 -7.44
CA ALA A 51 10.46 37.34 -8.31
C ALA A 51 11.38 38.41 -8.93
N PRO A 52 10.95 39.09 -10.01
CA PRO A 52 11.73 40.17 -10.63
C PRO A 52 12.00 41.35 -9.69
N ASP A 53 11.07 41.63 -8.76
CA ASP A 53 11.15 42.69 -7.77
C ASP A 53 10.26 42.38 -6.55
N GLU A 54 10.45 43.12 -5.45
CA GLU A 54 9.71 42.88 -4.21
C GLU A 54 8.21 43.15 -4.34
N ALA A 55 7.81 44.16 -5.12
CA ALA A 55 6.41 44.54 -5.27
C ALA A 55 5.61 43.43 -5.97
N THR A 56 6.16 42.91 -7.08
CA THR A 56 5.63 41.75 -7.80
C THR A 56 5.53 40.53 -6.88
N GLY A 57 6.58 40.25 -6.09
CA GLY A 57 6.58 39.15 -5.14
C GLY A 57 5.47 39.28 -4.08
N TYR A 58 5.36 40.42 -3.41
CA TYR A 58 4.33 40.65 -2.37
C TYR A 58 2.90 40.71 -2.92
N GLU A 59 2.70 41.19 -4.15
CA GLU A 59 1.39 41.11 -4.80
C GLU A 59 0.99 39.65 -5.02
N ALA A 60 1.90 38.84 -5.55
CA ALA A 60 1.66 37.43 -5.82
C ALA A 60 1.43 36.62 -4.53
N THR A 61 2.23 36.82 -3.47
CA THR A 61 2.01 36.12 -2.19
C THR A 61 0.69 36.51 -1.54
N ARG A 62 0.29 37.79 -1.61
CA ARG A 62 -0.99 38.27 -1.06
C ARG A 62 -2.17 37.56 -1.73
N ALA A 63 -2.13 37.41 -3.04
CA ALA A 63 -3.17 36.71 -3.78
C ALA A 63 -3.12 35.19 -3.58
N ALA A 64 -1.95 34.59 -3.41
CA ALA A 64 -1.84 33.18 -3.02
C ALA A 64 -2.48 32.93 -1.65
N PHE A 65 -2.22 33.80 -0.66
CA PHE A 65 -2.88 33.72 0.65
C PHE A 65 -4.39 33.97 0.58
N ALA A 66 -4.85 34.88 -0.29
CA ALA A 66 -6.28 35.08 -0.51
C ALA A 66 -6.95 33.81 -1.04
N ARG A 67 -6.30 33.13 -1.98
CA ARG A 67 -6.76 31.85 -2.51
C ARG A 67 -6.82 30.75 -1.44
N MET A 68 -5.81 30.65 -0.57
CA MET A 68 -5.83 29.71 0.56
C MET A 68 -7.00 29.98 1.53
N ALA A 69 -7.34 31.26 1.74
CA ALA A 69 -8.47 31.63 2.58
C ALA A 69 -9.83 31.24 1.95
N GLU A 70 -9.94 31.21 0.62
CA GLU A 70 -11.10 30.66 -0.08
C GLU A 70 -11.22 29.15 0.12
N ILE A 71 -10.12 28.40 0.04
CA ILE A 71 -10.07 26.97 0.38
C ILE A 71 -10.55 26.75 1.82
N GLU A 72 -10.08 27.56 2.77
CA GLU A 72 -10.54 27.47 4.17
C GLU A 72 -12.05 27.72 4.31
N ASN A 73 -12.61 28.66 3.54
CA ASN A 73 -14.06 28.92 3.52
C ASN A 73 -14.86 27.73 2.97
N ALA A 74 -14.29 26.94 2.06
CA ALA A 74 -14.94 25.74 1.54
C ALA A 74 -14.87 24.58 2.55
N LEU A 75 -13.71 24.36 3.18
CA LEU A 75 -13.41 23.09 3.85
C LEU A 75 -13.53 23.11 5.38
N SER A 76 -13.42 24.27 6.04
CA SER A 76 -13.26 24.35 7.50
C SER A 76 -14.44 23.72 8.28
N ASP A 77 -14.12 22.84 9.24
CA ASP A 77 -15.05 22.30 10.25
C ASP A 77 -15.23 23.24 11.45
N TYR A 78 -14.30 24.20 11.65
CA TYR A 78 -14.37 25.20 12.72
C TYR A 78 -15.29 26.38 12.37
N ARG A 79 -15.56 26.64 11.08
CA ARG A 79 -16.41 27.74 10.63
C ARG A 79 -17.82 27.22 10.36
N PRO A 80 -18.84 27.56 11.17
CA PRO A 80 -20.21 27.03 11.00
C PRO A 80 -20.86 27.39 9.66
N ARG A 81 -20.34 28.40 8.95
CA ARG A 81 -20.85 28.85 7.65
C ARG A 81 -19.96 28.45 6.47
N SER A 82 -18.97 27.58 6.69
CA SER A 82 -18.21 27.02 5.57
C SER A 82 -19.14 26.29 4.61
N GLU A 83 -18.68 26.10 3.38
CA GLU A 83 -19.45 25.33 2.40
C GLU A 83 -19.70 23.90 2.86
N SER A 84 -18.67 23.22 3.38
CA SER A 84 -18.77 21.85 3.91
C SER A 84 -19.80 21.72 5.04
N MET A 85 -19.89 22.69 5.94
CA MET A 85 -20.88 22.66 7.02
C MET A 85 -22.30 22.95 6.52
N ARG A 86 -22.47 23.89 5.60
CA ARG A 86 -23.79 24.18 4.98
C ARG A 86 -24.33 23.03 4.14
N LEU A 87 -23.44 22.26 3.51
CA LEU A 87 -23.78 21.06 2.75
C LEU A 87 -24.46 20.02 3.66
N VAL A 88 -23.83 19.66 4.77
CA VAL A 88 -24.32 18.57 5.65
C VAL A 88 -25.55 18.95 6.49
N GLU A 89 -25.88 20.25 6.57
CA GLU A 89 -27.13 20.74 7.19
C GLU A 89 -28.38 20.45 6.31
N ARG A 90 -28.21 20.20 5.01
CA ARG A 90 -29.30 19.98 4.05
C ARG A 90 -29.45 18.50 3.71
N VAL A 91 -30.01 17.75 4.66
CA VAL A 91 -30.21 16.29 4.53
C VAL A 91 -31.19 15.99 3.39
N ASP A 92 -30.87 14.97 2.60
CA ASP A 92 -31.61 14.48 1.44
C ASP A 92 -31.77 15.48 0.27
N GLU A 93 -31.16 16.66 0.34
CA GLU A 93 -31.13 17.64 -0.74
C GLU A 93 -29.86 17.47 -1.61
N ALA A 94 -30.01 17.50 -2.93
CA ALA A 94 -28.87 17.61 -3.84
C ALA A 94 -28.35 19.05 -3.85
N VAL A 95 -27.17 19.28 -3.28
CA VAL A 95 -26.58 20.61 -3.12
C VAL A 95 -25.45 20.79 -4.13
N PRO A 96 -25.48 21.81 -4.99
CA PRO A 96 -24.34 22.17 -5.83
C PRO A 96 -23.14 22.55 -4.97
N VAL A 97 -21.97 22.03 -5.30
CA VAL A 97 -20.71 22.30 -4.57
C VAL A 97 -19.72 23.03 -5.46
N SER A 98 -18.87 23.85 -4.86
CA SER A 98 -17.75 24.50 -5.53
C SER A 98 -16.73 23.47 -6.03
N SER A 99 -15.91 23.88 -7.00
CA SER A 99 -14.79 23.07 -7.47
C SER A 99 -13.84 22.66 -6.35
N ASP A 100 -13.72 23.48 -5.30
CA ASP A 100 -12.80 23.26 -4.19
C ASP A 100 -13.29 22.14 -3.28
N LEU A 101 -14.57 22.20 -2.89
CA LEU A 101 -15.19 21.15 -2.10
C LEU A 101 -15.32 19.85 -2.91
N ALA A 102 -15.67 19.93 -4.20
CA ALA A 102 -15.71 18.77 -5.09
C ALA A 102 -14.33 18.09 -5.20
N THR A 103 -13.26 18.87 -5.36
CA THR A 103 -11.88 18.35 -5.43
C THR A 103 -11.49 17.66 -4.12
N ALA A 104 -11.76 18.30 -2.98
CA ALA A 104 -11.47 17.73 -1.67
C ALA A 104 -12.22 16.41 -1.44
N LEU A 105 -13.50 16.36 -1.80
CA LEU A 105 -14.32 15.15 -1.68
C LEU A 105 -13.82 14.04 -2.61
N MET A 106 -13.60 14.31 -3.89
CA MET A 106 -13.11 13.31 -4.85
C MET A 106 -11.76 12.72 -4.44
N ARG A 107 -10.83 13.55 -3.97
CA ARG A 107 -9.54 13.06 -3.43
C ARG A 107 -9.73 12.24 -2.16
N SER A 108 -10.66 12.67 -1.30
CA SER A 108 -11.00 11.92 -0.09
C SER A 108 -11.63 10.55 -0.41
N VAL A 109 -12.43 10.42 -1.49
CA VAL A 109 -12.94 9.11 -1.96
C VAL A 109 -11.77 8.18 -2.28
N HIS A 110 -10.79 8.67 -3.04
CA HIS A 110 -9.62 7.89 -3.41
C HIS A 110 -8.89 7.39 -2.16
N TRP A 111 -8.54 8.29 -1.23
CA TRP A 111 -7.82 7.92 -0.01
C TRP A 111 -8.64 7.05 0.95
N HIS A 112 -9.96 7.24 1.01
CA HIS A 112 -10.87 6.37 1.75
C HIS A 112 -10.82 4.93 1.24
N ARG A 113 -10.91 4.74 -0.09
CA ARG A 113 -10.85 3.41 -0.72
C ARG A 113 -9.46 2.78 -0.57
N SER A 114 -8.41 3.48 -0.97
CA SER A 114 -7.03 2.96 -0.96
C SER A 114 -6.56 2.58 0.46
N SER A 115 -7.01 3.32 1.47
CA SER A 115 -6.67 3.04 2.88
C SER A 115 -7.57 2.00 3.55
N GLY A 116 -8.64 1.53 2.88
CA GLY A 116 -9.64 0.66 3.47
C GLY A 116 -10.37 1.32 4.64
N GLY A 117 -10.73 2.59 4.49
CA GLY A 117 -11.49 3.39 5.47
C GLY A 117 -10.66 3.97 6.63
N ALA A 118 -9.33 3.92 6.58
CA ALA A 118 -8.49 4.58 7.59
C ALA A 118 -8.48 6.11 7.43
N PHE A 119 -8.79 6.60 6.24
CA PHE A 119 -9.08 8.00 5.95
C PHE A 119 -10.56 8.17 5.63
N ASP A 120 -11.25 9.08 6.30
CA ASP A 120 -12.66 9.35 6.06
C ASP A 120 -12.95 10.82 6.38
N PRO A 121 -13.31 11.66 5.40
CA PRO A 121 -13.63 13.06 5.65
C PRO A 121 -14.95 13.24 6.41
N THR A 122 -15.75 12.19 6.61
CA THR A 122 -16.98 12.25 7.43
C THR A 122 -16.72 12.06 8.92
N ILE A 123 -15.46 11.92 9.33
CA ILE A 123 -15.04 11.69 10.73
C ILE A 123 -15.40 12.83 11.70
N GLY A 124 -15.92 13.96 11.21
CA GLY A 124 -16.22 15.16 11.99
C GLY A 124 -16.96 14.95 13.31
N PRO A 125 -18.00 14.09 13.42
CA PRO A 125 -18.65 13.77 14.70
C PRO A 125 -17.68 13.20 15.74
N LEU A 126 -16.82 12.25 15.34
CA LEU A 126 -15.80 11.67 16.19
C LEU A 126 -14.70 12.68 16.53
N SER A 127 -14.24 13.46 15.55
CA SER A 127 -13.25 14.53 15.75
C SER A 127 -13.72 15.53 16.81
N LEU A 128 -14.97 15.98 16.74
CA LEU A 128 -15.55 16.90 17.71
C LEU A 128 -15.66 16.28 19.11
N LEU A 129 -16.12 15.02 19.19
CA LEU A 129 -16.24 14.28 20.43
C LEU A 129 -14.88 14.18 21.14
N TRP A 130 -13.84 13.78 20.42
CA TRP A 130 -12.50 13.65 20.96
C TRP A 130 -11.80 14.99 21.20
N ARG A 131 -12.10 16.03 20.41
CA ARG A 131 -11.66 17.42 20.67
C ARG A 131 -12.22 17.92 22.00
N THR A 132 -13.48 17.61 22.30
CA THR A 132 -14.13 17.92 23.58
C THR A 132 -13.47 17.15 24.72
N ALA A 133 -13.25 15.85 24.55
CA ALA A 133 -12.56 15.00 25.53
C ALA A 133 -11.14 15.50 25.87
N ARG A 134 -10.37 15.93 24.86
CA ARG A 134 -9.03 16.51 25.06
C ARG A 134 -9.08 17.79 25.89
N ARG A 135 -10.02 18.68 25.61
CA ARG A 135 -10.21 19.93 26.35
C ARG A 135 -10.62 19.67 27.79
N ASP A 136 -11.51 18.70 28.00
CA ASP A 136 -12.11 18.44 29.30
C ASP A 136 -11.28 17.45 30.15
N GLY A 137 -10.27 16.81 29.55
CA GLY A 137 -9.38 15.84 30.20
C GLY A 137 -10.03 14.47 30.47
N VAL A 138 -11.19 14.19 29.87
CA VAL A 138 -12.00 12.99 30.16
C VAL A 138 -12.34 12.26 28.86
N PRO A 139 -11.97 10.98 28.71
CA PRO A 139 -12.33 10.19 27.53
C PRO A 139 -13.85 10.05 27.35
N PRO A 140 -14.35 10.02 26.10
CA PRO A 140 -15.76 9.74 25.86
C PRO A 140 -16.17 8.33 26.32
N SER A 141 -17.44 8.17 26.67
CA SER A 141 -18.00 6.84 26.93
C SER A 141 -18.05 6.00 25.66
N ALA A 142 -18.03 4.66 25.78
CA ALA A 142 -18.20 3.75 24.65
C ALA A 142 -19.50 4.03 23.87
N ALA A 143 -20.60 4.26 24.58
CA ALA A 143 -21.89 4.60 23.96
C ALA A 143 -21.86 5.90 23.16
N SER A 144 -21.09 6.91 23.62
CA SER A 144 -20.90 8.16 22.88
C SER A 144 -20.08 7.96 21.60
N ILE A 145 -19.06 7.08 21.67
CA ILE A 145 -18.26 6.71 20.49
C ILE A 145 -19.14 5.95 19.50
N ASP A 146 -19.90 4.96 19.95
CA ASP A 146 -20.78 4.17 19.09
C ASP A 146 -21.84 5.05 18.40
N PHE A 147 -22.49 5.95 19.13
CA PHE A 147 -23.44 6.91 18.54
C PHE A 147 -22.79 7.82 17.49
N ALA A 148 -21.58 8.31 17.75
CA ALA A 148 -20.86 9.11 16.77
C ALA A 148 -20.47 8.28 15.53
N LYS A 149 -20.04 7.02 15.71
CA LYS A 149 -19.73 6.10 14.62
C LYS A 149 -20.94 5.78 13.75
N ASP A 150 -22.13 5.65 14.34
CA ASP A 150 -23.38 5.44 13.60
C ASP A 150 -23.71 6.59 12.64
N VAL A 151 -23.07 7.75 12.79
CA VAL A 151 -23.22 8.91 11.90
C VAL A 151 -22.02 9.05 10.94
N VAL A 152 -20.86 8.49 11.23
CA VAL A 152 -19.67 8.51 10.35
C VAL A 152 -19.77 7.43 9.27
N GLY A 153 -19.38 7.75 8.04
CA GLY A 153 -19.35 6.79 6.94
C GLY A 153 -19.50 7.50 5.59
N PHE A 154 -18.59 7.20 4.66
CA PHE A 154 -18.59 7.80 3.34
C PHE A 154 -19.87 7.49 2.54
N GLU A 155 -20.48 6.33 2.77
CA GLU A 155 -21.75 5.91 2.18
C GLU A 155 -22.94 6.81 2.54
N LYS A 156 -22.77 7.72 3.52
CA LYS A 156 -23.77 8.72 3.91
C LYS A 156 -23.67 10.00 3.09
N LEU A 157 -22.73 10.05 2.15
CA LEU A 157 -22.65 11.06 1.10
C LEU A 157 -22.91 10.41 -0.25
N ASP A 158 -23.78 11.04 -1.03
CA ASP A 158 -24.02 10.70 -2.43
C ASP A 158 -23.43 11.81 -3.31
N LEU A 159 -22.46 11.47 -4.14
CA LEU A 159 -21.69 12.41 -4.96
C LEU A 159 -22.06 12.21 -6.44
N ASP A 160 -22.67 13.22 -7.03
CA ASP A 160 -22.92 13.28 -8.47
C ASP A 160 -21.86 14.18 -9.12
N ALA A 161 -20.81 13.54 -9.64
CA ALA A 161 -19.70 14.23 -10.28
C ALA A 161 -20.09 14.90 -11.61
N GLU A 162 -21.09 14.37 -12.32
CA GLU A 162 -21.55 14.93 -13.59
C GLU A 162 -22.39 16.18 -13.37
N ALA A 163 -23.32 16.13 -12.41
CA ALA A 163 -24.13 17.28 -12.02
C ALA A 163 -23.37 18.29 -11.13
N GLY A 164 -22.22 17.91 -10.55
CA GLY A 164 -21.48 18.73 -9.60
C GLY A 164 -22.25 18.95 -8.29
N THR A 165 -23.02 17.95 -7.85
CA THR A 165 -23.84 18.03 -6.64
C THR A 165 -23.49 16.95 -5.64
N VAL A 166 -23.74 17.24 -4.36
CA VAL A 166 -23.54 16.29 -3.27
C VAL A 166 -24.78 16.31 -2.40
N ARG A 167 -25.20 15.13 -1.95
CA ARG A 167 -26.34 14.95 -1.05
C ARG A 167 -25.87 14.27 0.23
N CYS A 168 -26.22 14.88 1.36
CA CYS A 168 -26.01 14.32 2.69
C CYS A 168 -27.22 13.42 3.03
N LEU A 169 -26.99 12.15 3.36
CA LEU A 169 -28.06 11.18 3.58
C LEU A 169 -28.38 10.96 5.07
N THR A 170 -27.59 11.54 5.97
CA THR A 170 -27.73 11.30 7.42
C THR A 170 -27.66 12.60 8.21
N ALA A 171 -28.67 12.85 9.03
CA ALA A 171 -28.66 13.98 9.94
C ALA A 171 -27.54 13.86 10.98
N GLY A 172 -26.89 14.99 11.29
CA GLY A 172 -25.78 15.05 12.26
C GLY A 172 -24.41 14.73 11.68
N LEU A 173 -24.32 14.37 10.39
CA LEU A 173 -23.06 14.22 9.68
C LEU A 173 -22.25 15.53 9.76
N ARG A 174 -20.92 15.39 9.91
CA ARG A 174 -19.99 16.51 9.83
C ARG A 174 -18.78 16.13 9.02
N LEU A 175 -18.38 17.03 8.14
CA LEU A 175 -17.15 16.89 7.37
C LEU A 175 -15.96 17.47 8.12
N ASP A 176 -14.83 16.79 8.04
CA ASP A 176 -13.54 17.17 8.58
C ASP A 176 -12.46 16.84 7.54
N PHE A 177 -11.88 17.89 6.96
CA PHE A 177 -10.81 17.78 5.97
C PHE A 177 -9.42 18.03 6.59
N GLY A 178 -9.28 17.89 7.90
CA GLY A 178 -8.03 18.19 8.62
C GLY A 178 -6.81 17.42 8.12
N GLY A 179 -7.01 16.22 7.56
CA GLY A 179 -5.93 15.39 7.00
C GLY A 179 -5.64 15.57 5.51
N ILE A 180 -6.22 16.57 4.83
CA ILE A 180 -5.96 16.85 3.40
C ILE A 180 -6.00 18.35 3.05
N GLY A 181 -6.71 19.14 3.87
CA GLY A 181 -7.04 20.52 3.56
C GLY A 181 -5.83 21.46 3.52
N LYS A 182 -4.82 21.23 4.37
CA LYS A 182 -3.60 22.05 4.36
C LYS A 182 -2.82 21.81 3.07
N GLY A 183 -2.70 20.55 2.67
CA GLY A 183 -2.12 20.17 1.37
C GLY A 183 -2.82 20.84 0.19
N ILE A 184 -4.16 20.80 0.14
CA ILE A 184 -4.97 21.46 -0.92
C ILE A 184 -4.73 22.98 -0.93
N ALA A 185 -4.71 23.63 0.24
CA ALA A 185 -4.47 25.06 0.33
C ALA A 185 -3.06 25.42 -0.17
N ALA A 186 -2.04 24.65 0.20
CA ALA A 186 -0.67 24.86 -0.25
C ALA A 186 -0.54 24.70 -1.78
N ASP A 187 -1.14 23.65 -2.35
CA ASP A 187 -1.21 23.44 -3.80
C ASP A 187 -1.89 24.61 -4.53
N ALA A 188 -3.05 25.07 -4.02
CA ALA A 188 -3.79 26.18 -4.59
C ALA A 188 -2.99 27.49 -4.53
N GLY A 189 -2.26 27.73 -3.44
CA GLY A 189 -1.35 28.87 -3.31
C GLY A 189 -0.22 28.84 -4.33
N LEU A 190 0.44 27.68 -4.50
CA LEU A 190 1.50 27.51 -5.48
C LEU A 190 0.97 27.67 -6.92
N ALA A 191 -0.22 27.16 -7.21
CA ALA A 191 -0.86 27.32 -8.52
C ALA A 191 -1.07 28.79 -8.88
N VAL A 192 -1.47 29.61 -7.91
CA VAL A 192 -1.62 31.07 -8.07
C VAL A 192 -0.29 31.77 -8.34
N LEU A 193 0.81 31.34 -7.73
CA LEU A 193 2.15 31.87 -8.01
C LEU A 193 2.61 31.47 -9.43
N ARG A 194 2.42 30.20 -9.80
CA ARG A 194 2.74 29.68 -11.14
C ARG A 194 1.97 30.40 -12.25
N ALA A 195 0.69 30.68 -12.03
CA ALA A 195 -0.14 31.42 -12.98
C ALA A 195 0.36 32.86 -13.23
N ARG A 196 1.16 33.41 -12.30
CA ARG A 196 1.84 34.71 -12.45
C ARG A 196 3.28 34.60 -12.97
N GLY A 197 3.69 33.42 -13.44
CA GLY A 197 5.06 33.16 -13.92
C GLY A 197 6.10 32.99 -12.80
N LEU A 198 5.69 33.01 -11.53
CA LEU A 198 6.58 32.83 -10.39
C LEU A 198 6.68 31.35 -10.04
N VAL A 199 7.57 30.65 -10.74
CA VAL A 199 7.65 29.18 -10.70
C VAL A 199 8.65 28.64 -9.67
N ARG A 200 9.56 29.48 -9.15
CA ARG A 200 10.49 29.17 -8.05
C ARG A 200 9.89 29.63 -6.72
N ALA A 201 9.02 28.80 -6.16
CA ALA A 201 8.34 29.10 -4.91
C ALA A 201 8.25 27.89 -3.98
N LEU A 202 8.16 28.17 -2.68
CA LEU A 202 7.89 27.21 -1.63
C LEU A 202 6.74 27.74 -0.77
N VAL A 203 5.71 26.94 -0.61
CA VAL A 203 4.56 27.22 0.24
C VAL A 203 4.59 26.26 1.42
N ASP A 204 4.57 26.79 2.63
CA ASP A 204 4.55 26.07 3.90
C ASP A 204 3.26 26.42 4.65
N VAL A 205 2.42 25.43 4.95
CA VAL A 205 1.21 25.57 5.76
C VAL A 205 1.32 24.64 6.96
N GLY A 206 1.79 25.17 8.10
CA GLY A 206 1.91 24.39 9.33
C GLY A 206 2.81 23.16 9.23
N GLY A 207 3.87 23.21 8.40
CA GLY A 207 4.78 22.09 8.17
C GLY A 207 4.48 21.27 6.91
N ASP A 208 3.34 21.49 6.26
CA ASP A 208 3.04 20.87 4.96
C ASP A 208 3.58 21.78 3.84
N LEU A 209 4.55 21.25 3.11
CA LEU A 209 5.37 21.96 2.15
C LEU A 209 4.98 21.57 0.73
N VAL A 210 4.77 22.55 -0.15
CA VAL A 210 4.64 22.35 -1.59
C VAL A 210 5.63 23.25 -2.32
N ALA A 211 6.43 22.67 -3.21
CA ALA A 211 7.52 23.34 -3.90
C ALA A 211 7.30 23.37 -5.43
N GLY A 212 7.66 24.50 -6.03
CA GLY A 212 7.91 24.62 -7.46
C GLY A 212 9.37 24.28 -7.81
N PHE A 213 9.91 24.97 -8.81
CA PHE A 213 11.32 24.86 -9.18
C PHE A 213 12.25 25.30 -8.05
N PRO A 214 13.50 24.80 -8.02
CA PRO A 214 14.44 25.10 -6.96
C PRO A 214 14.85 26.58 -6.94
N PRO A 215 15.38 27.06 -5.82
CA PRO A 215 16.06 28.35 -5.75
C PRO A 215 17.14 28.51 -6.85
N PRO A 216 17.45 29.74 -7.30
CA PRO A 216 18.50 29.97 -8.30
C PRO A 216 19.84 29.35 -7.89
N GLY A 217 20.42 28.52 -8.76
CA GLY A 217 21.72 27.87 -8.53
C GLY A 217 21.69 26.64 -7.61
N GLU A 218 20.53 26.25 -7.09
CA GLU A 218 20.36 25.11 -6.19
C GLU A 218 19.72 23.90 -6.91
N ALA A 219 20.01 22.69 -6.43
CA ALA A 219 19.43 21.46 -6.96
C ALA A 219 18.03 21.13 -6.38
N GLY A 220 17.58 21.87 -5.37
CA GLY A 220 16.34 21.59 -4.65
C GLY A 220 16.13 22.52 -3.46
N TRP A 221 14.90 22.62 -2.98
CA TRP A 221 14.58 23.21 -1.70
C TRP A 221 15.10 22.30 -0.58
N ARG A 222 15.96 22.83 0.27
CA ARG A 222 16.56 22.10 1.39
C ARG A 222 15.56 22.00 2.53
N VAL A 223 14.97 20.81 2.73
CA VAL A 223 13.99 20.53 3.78
C VAL A 223 14.62 19.59 4.80
N ARG A 224 14.56 19.96 6.08
CA ARG A 224 15.01 19.12 7.19
C ARG A 224 13.82 18.42 7.82
N ILE A 225 13.90 17.11 7.98
CA ILE A 225 12.90 16.33 8.70
C ILE A 225 13.23 16.43 10.20
N ARG A 226 12.20 16.51 11.05
CA ARG A 226 12.37 16.49 12.50
C ARG A 226 11.69 15.25 13.04
N THR A 227 12.21 14.73 14.14
CA THR A 227 11.54 13.71 14.94
C THR A 227 11.17 14.24 16.32
N VAL A 228 10.31 13.52 17.02
CA VAL A 228 9.94 13.79 18.42
C VAL A 228 11.14 13.84 19.36
N GLU A 229 12.22 13.12 19.02
CA GLU A 229 13.46 13.06 19.80
C GLU A 229 14.40 14.23 19.48
N GLY A 230 14.18 14.96 18.37
CA GLY A 230 14.99 16.12 17.96
C GLY A 230 15.24 16.21 16.44
N ASP A 231 16.39 16.76 16.06
CA ASP A 231 16.85 16.76 14.67
C ASP A 231 17.38 15.36 14.33
N ASP A 232 16.73 14.64 13.42
CA ASP A 232 17.24 13.35 12.94
C ASP A 232 18.41 13.51 11.96
N GLY A 233 18.80 14.75 11.66
CA GLY A 233 19.89 15.11 10.78
C GLY A 233 19.57 14.92 9.30
N GLU A 234 18.37 14.45 8.96
CA GLU A 234 17.99 14.11 7.59
C GLU A 234 17.64 15.38 6.81
N LEU A 235 18.36 15.57 5.71
CA LEU A 235 18.12 16.65 4.76
C LEU A 235 17.64 16.08 3.43
N VAL A 236 16.49 16.54 2.98
CA VAL A 236 15.88 16.19 1.71
C VAL A 236 15.92 17.38 0.76
N LEU A 237 16.18 17.11 -0.51
CA LEU A 237 16.05 18.08 -1.59
C LEU A 237 14.67 17.89 -2.23
N LEU A 238 13.83 18.91 -2.11
CA LEU A 238 12.48 18.94 -2.67
C LEU A 238 12.45 19.83 -3.91
N GLU A 239 11.93 19.31 -5.02
CA GLU A 239 11.64 20.07 -6.23
C GLU A 239 10.33 19.56 -6.82
N ASN A 240 9.46 20.47 -7.26
CA ASN A 240 8.22 20.16 -7.97
C ASN A 240 7.42 19.01 -7.30
N GLY A 241 7.16 19.16 -6.00
CA GLY A 241 6.57 18.11 -5.17
C GLY A 241 6.16 18.65 -3.81
N ALA A 242 5.83 17.75 -2.90
CA ALA A 242 5.40 18.10 -1.55
C ALA A 242 6.02 17.21 -0.48
N ILE A 243 6.07 17.74 0.74
CA ILE A 243 6.38 16.99 1.96
C ILE A 243 5.33 17.34 3.01
N ALA A 244 4.68 16.34 3.61
CA ALA A 244 3.79 16.52 4.75
C ALA A 244 4.23 15.62 5.90
N THR A 245 4.03 16.08 7.14
CA THR A 245 4.34 15.28 8.34
C THR A 245 3.12 15.22 9.25
N SER A 246 2.73 13.99 9.60
CA SER A 246 1.64 13.69 10.53
C SER A 246 2.22 12.99 11.76
N GLY A 247 1.83 13.42 12.96
CA GLY A 247 2.33 12.85 14.21
C GLY A 247 1.52 13.29 15.43
N ASP A 248 1.71 12.62 16.57
CA ASP A 248 0.94 12.82 17.80
C ASP A 248 1.59 13.78 18.81
N VAL A 249 2.66 14.46 18.40
CA VAL A 249 3.57 15.24 19.28
C VAL A 249 2.90 16.44 19.94
N GLU A 250 2.05 17.15 19.19
CA GLU A 250 1.53 18.46 19.61
C GLU A 250 0.12 18.40 20.21
N GLN A 251 -0.66 17.33 19.95
CA GLN A 251 -2.04 17.21 20.41
C GLN A 251 -2.38 15.78 20.84
N PHE A 252 -2.49 15.55 22.16
CA PHE A 252 -2.84 14.26 22.75
C PHE A 252 -3.66 14.41 24.05
N LEU A 253 -4.26 13.30 24.50
CA LEU A 253 -4.86 13.14 25.85
C LEU A 253 -4.11 12.04 26.61
N GLU A 254 -3.71 12.31 27.84
CA GLU A 254 -3.14 11.28 28.73
C GLU A 254 -4.24 10.63 29.57
N VAL A 255 -4.27 9.29 29.58
CA VAL A 255 -5.24 8.50 30.34
C VAL A 255 -4.54 7.39 31.11
N GLU A 256 -5.05 7.04 32.28
CA GLU A 256 -4.57 5.86 33.01
C GLU A 256 -5.30 4.60 32.52
N ARG A 257 -4.55 3.59 32.08
CA ARG A 257 -5.07 2.27 31.69
C ARG A 257 -4.14 1.19 32.25
N ASP A 258 -4.70 0.24 33.00
CA ASP A 258 -3.98 -0.89 33.61
C ASP A 258 -2.73 -0.47 34.43
N GLY A 259 -2.82 0.68 35.12
CA GLY A 259 -1.73 1.24 35.93
C GLY A 259 -0.62 1.94 35.14
N ALA A 260 -0.80 2.16 33.84
CA ALA A 260 0.12 2.90 32.97
C ALA A 260 -0.56 4.13 32.34
N VAL A 261 0.23 5.19 32.11
CA VAL A 261 -0.24 6.38 31.37
C VAL A 261 -0.11 6.11 29.87
N VAL A 262 -1.23 6.16 29.16
CA VAL A 262 -1.32 6.02 27.71
C VAL A 262 -1.62 7.38 27.09
N ARG A 263 -0.90 7.73 26.01
CA ARG A 263 -1.20 8.92 25.20
C ARG A 263 -2.11 8.56 24.05
N LEU A 264 -3.23 9.27 23.96
CA LEU A 264 -4.20 9.17 22.88
C LEU A 264 -3.98 10.32 21.91
N SER A 265 -3.59 10.02 20.67
CA SER A 265 -3.37 11.02 19.62
C SER A 265 -4.64 11.82 19.28
N HIS A 266 -4.48 12.95 18.59
CA HIS A 266 -5.60 13.60 17.92
C HIS A 266 -6.05 12.87 16.64
N LEU A 267 -5.18 12.02 16.07
CA LEU A 267 -5.50 11.18 14.92
C LEU A 267 -6.39 10.01 15.37
N LEU A 268 -7.52 9.87 14.70
CA LEU A 268 -8.54 8.88 14.99
C LEU A 268 -8.57 7.84 13.87
N ASP A 269 -8.80 6.58 14.24
CA ASP A 269 -9.17 5.55 13.27
C ASP A 269 -10.70 5.56 13.12
N PRO A 270 -11.27 5.97 11.96
CA PRO A 270 -12.72 6.03 11.74
C PRO A 270 -13.41 4.68 12.00
N ARG A 271 -12.72 3.57 11.69
CA ARG A 271 -13.25 2.21 11.77
C ARG A 271 -13.50 1.80 13.23
N THR A 272 -12.64 2.26 14.13
CA THR A 272 -12.75 1.96 15.56
C THR A 272 -13.44 3.08 16.34
N GLY A 273 -13.42 4.32 15.84
CA GLY A 273 -13.86 5.52 16.53
C GLY A 273 -12.90 5.99 17.62
N ARG A 274 -11.67 5.45 17.65
CA ARG A 274 -10.70 5.66 18.74
C ARG A 274 -9.41 6.32 18.23
N PRO A 275 -8.74 7.09 19.09
CA PRO A 275 -7.39 7.59 18.85
C PRO A 275 -6.38 6.48 18.59
N VAL A 276 -5.41 6.80 17.74
CA VAL A 276 -4.15 6.04 17.68
C VAL A 276 -3.43 6.21 19.02
N ASP A 277 -2.99 5.09 19.61
CA ASP A 277 -2.29 5.03 20.91
C ASP A 277 -0.81 4.68 20.79
N THR A 278 -0.32 4.48 19.56
CA THR A 278 1.10 4.29 19.25
C THR A 278 1.74 5.62 18.89
N ARG A 279 2.86 5.94 19.55
CA ARG A 279 3.65 7.13 19.19
C ARG A 279 4.37 6.92 17.88
N ARG A 280 4.00 7.70 16.88
CA ARG A 280 4.59 7.64 15.56
C ARG A 280 4.51 8.98 14.86
N GLU A 281 5.55 9.23 14.08
CA GLU A 281 5.59 10.31 13.11
C GLU A 281 5.73 9.69 11.73
N VAL A 282 4.90 10.18 10.82
CA VAL A 282 4.95 9.80 9.42
C VAL A 282 5.22 11.04 8.59
N THR A 283 6.35 11.05 7.90
CA THR A 283 6.67 12.04 6.87
C THR A 283 6.48 11.42 5.50
N VAL A 284 5.74 12.08 4.63
CA VAL A 284 5.51 11.63 3.26
C VAL A 284 6.09 12.66 2.31
N LEU A 285 6.86 12.19 1.33
CA LEU A 285 7.31 12.97 0.19
C LEU A 285 6.59 12.47 -1.06
N VAL A 286 6.03 13.41 -1.82
CA VAL A 286 5.43 13.18 -3.14
C VAL A 286 6.15 14.01 -4.18
N ARG A 287 6.46 13.43 -5.34
CA ARG A 287 7.07 14.11 -6.49
C ARG A 287 6.05 14.25 -7.62
N GLY A 288 5.98 15.44 -8.23
CA GLY A 288 5.09 15.69 -9.36
C GLY A 288 3.61 15.55 -9.02
N GLY A 289 2.81 15.11 -9.99
CA GLY A 289 1.37 14.93 -9.83
C GLY A 289 0.54 16.22 -9.90
N ALA A 290 -0.78 16.07 -9.91
CA ALA A 290 -1.72 17.18 -10.05
C ALA A 290 -1.91 18.01 -8.77
N SER A 291 -1.77 17.39 -7.59
CA SER A 291 -1.91 18.06 -6.28
C SER A 291 -1.03 17.34 -5.23
N PRO A 292 0.31 17.43 -5.36
CA PRO A 292 1.23 16.72 -4.48
C PRO A 292 1.03 17.06 -3.00
N GLY A 293 0.65 18.30 -2.66
CA GLY A 293 0.37 18.70 -1.29
C GLY A 293 -0.79 17.93 -0.68
N ALA A 294 -1.91 17.86 -1.39
CA ALA A 294 -3.08 17.10 -0.97
C ALA A 294 -2.75 15.61 -0.79
N ASP A 295 -2.00 15.02 -1.72
CA ASP A 295 -1.65 13.60 -1.66
C ASP A 295 -0.67 13.29 -0.53
N ALA A 296 0.33 14.15 -0.29
CA ALA A 296 1.26 14.00 0.83
C ALA A 296 0.55 14.10 2.20
N ASP A 297 -0.34 15.08 2.39
CA ASP A 297 -1.09 15.32 3.63
C ASP A 297 -2.03 14.14 3.95
N ALA A 298 -2.79 13.69 2.95
CA ALA A 298 -3.69 12.55 3.07
C ALA A 298 -2.94 11.24 3.33
N LEU A 299 -1.85 10.98 2.60
CA LEU A 299 -0.99 9.81 2.83
C LEU A 299 -0.39 9.81 4.23
N ALA A 300 0.12 10.95 4.71
CA ALA A 300 0.69 11.05 6.04
C ALA A 300 -0.37 10.71 7.11
N SER A 301 -1.58 11.22 6.94
CA SER A 301 -2.73 10.92 7.83
C SER A 301 -3.14 9.44 7.75
N CYS A 302 -3.30 8.87 6.55
CA CYS A 302 -3.61 7.45 6.34
C CYS A 302 -2.57 6.56 7.02
N ALA A 303 -1.30 6.85 6.76
CA ALA A 303 -0.18 6.05 7.22
C ALA A 303 0.00 6.13 8.74
N SER A 304 -0.24 7.29 9.34
CA SER A 304 -0.29 7.42 10.80
C SER A 304 -1.39 6.55 11.42
N VAL A 305 -2.54 6.39 10.77
CA VAL A 305 -3.60 5.49 11.27
C VAL A 305 -3.24 4.02 11.03
N LEU A 306 -2.79 3.66 9.84
CA LEU A 306 -2.52 2.27 9.43
C LEU A 306 -1.24 1.68 10.06
N GLY A 307 -0.26 2.50 10.37
CA GLY A 307 1.08 2.08 10.79
C GLY A 307 1.89 1.48 9.64
N PHE A 308 3.15 1.13 9.90
CA PHE A 308 4.10 0.72 8.86
C PHE A 308 3.56 -0.41 7.96
N ASN A 309 3.21 -1.57 8.52
CA ASN A 309 2.76 -2.72 7.72
C ASN A 309 1.43 -2.43 6.99
N GLY A 310 0.48 -1.78 7.67
CA GLY A 310 -0.81 -1.45 7.06
C GLY A 310 -0.69 -0.47 5.89
N SER A 311 0.34 0.38 5.89
CA SER A 311 0.56 1.40 4.87
C SER A 311 1.22 0.87 3.59
N MET A 312 1.73 -0.37 3.58
CA MET A 312 2.27 -0.97 2.35
C MET A 312 1.20 -1.03 1.25
N ARG A 313 -0.08 -1.16 1.62
CA ARG A 313 -1.20 -1.10 0.67
C ARG A 313 -1.35 0.23 -0.05
N LEU A 314 -0.85 1.32 0.54
CA LEU A 314 -0.90 2.66 -0.05
C LEU A 314 0.18 2.85 -1.13
N ALA A 315 1.17 1.95 -1.20
CA ALA A 315 2.19 1.94 -2.24
C ALA A 315 1.63 1.23 -3.50
N ASP A 316 0.62 1.85 -4.09
CA ASP A 316 -0.05 1.35 -5.30
C ASP A 316 0.70 1.75 -6.59
N GLY A 317 1.90 2.31 -6.51
CA GLY A 317 2.72 2.65 -7.67
C GLY A 317 2.26 3.85 -8.50
N THR A 318 1.15 4.50 -8.15
CA THR A 318 0.61 5.64 -8.93
C THR A 318 1.24 6.98 -8.55
N ILE A 319 1.94 7.03 -7.41
CA ILE A 319 2.58 8.21 -6.86
C ILE A 319 4.08 7.96 -6.74
N ASP A 320 4.90 8.86 -7.28
CA ASP A 320 6.35 8.85 -7.03
C ASP A 320 6.65 9.53 -5.68
N GLY A 321 7.44 8.87 -4.85
CA GLY A 321 7.77 9.37 -3.53
C GLY A 321 8.12 8.28 -2.53
N TRP A 322 7.97 8.60 -1.26
CA TRP A 322 8.14 7.65 -0.16
C TRP A 322 7.35 8.09 1.08
N MET A 323 7.02 7.11 1.92
CA MET A 323 6.54 7.31 3.29
C MET A 323 7.64 6.91 4.26
N ARG A 324 7.93 7.75 5.25
CA ARG A 324 8.92 7.51 6.31
C ARG A 324 8.20 7.45 7.63
N PHE A 325 8.41 6.38 8.37
CA PHE A 325 7.86 6.15 9.70
C PHE A 325 8.98 6.27 10.70
N HIS A 326 8.79 7.09 11.72
CA HIS A 326 9.59 7.10 12.92
C HIS A 326 8.68 6.72 14.09
N GLU A 327 8.85 5.50 14.60
CA GLU A 327 8.00 4.96 15.66
C GLU A 327 8.80 4.77 16.93
N ILE A 328 8.23 5.16 18.07
CA ILE A 328 8.81 4.87 19.39
C ILE A 328 8.01 3.73 20.01
N PRO A 329 8.58 2.51 20.07
CA PRO A 329 7.94 1.39 20.75
C PRO A 329 7.64 1.72 22.22
N SER A 330 6.50 1.26 22.70
CA SER A 330 6.13 1.40 24.12
C SER A 330 7.21 0.80 25.02
N GLY A 331 7.65 1.56 26.02
CA GLY A 331 8.70 1.14 26.95
C GLY A 331 10.14 1.35 26.46
N THR A 332 10.36 2.03 25.33
CA THR A 332 11.69 2.37 24.82
C THR A 332 11.86 3.89 24.66
N GLU A 333 13.10 4.36 24.72
CA GLU A 333 13.48 5.77 24.51
C GLU A 333 14.17 6.00 23.15
N VAL A 334 14.18 5.00 22.25
CA VAL A 334 14.85 5.10 20.95
C VAL A 334 13.86 4.76 19.84
N GLY A 335 13.56 5.73 18.99
CA GLY A 335 12.72 5.54 17.82
C GLY A 335 13.39 4.69 16.72
N ARG A 336 12.57 3.94 15.97
CA ARG A 336 13.01 3.21 14.78
C ARG A 336 12.47 3.87 13.52
N THR A 337 13.37 4.23 12.62
CA THR A 337 13.00 4.76 11.31
C THR A 337 12.89 3.67 10.26
N ARG A 338 11.82 3.69 9.47
CA ARG A 338 11.57 2.80 8.32
C ARG A 338 10.98 3.59 7.15
N ARG A 339 11.12 3.08 5.92
CA ARG A 339 10.53 3.70 4.73
C ARG A 339 9.74 2.70 3.89
N ILE A 340 8.73 3.21 3.21
CA ILE A 340 7.97 2.53 2.17
C ILE A 340 8.13 3.38 0.90
N PRO A 341 8.75 2.87 -0.17
CA PRO A 341 8.74 3.55 -1.45
C PRO A 341 7.31 3.61 -1.99
N LEU A 342 6.92 4.72 -2.59
CA LEU A 342 5.63 4.86 -3.28
C LEU A 342 5.76 4.63 -4.78
N ALA A 343 6.92 5.01 -5.34
CA ALA A 343 7.25 4.79 -6.74
C ALA A 343 7.35 3.29 -7.01
N ALA A 344 6.55 2.82 -7.97
CA ALA A 344 6.65 1.45 -8.45
C ALA A 344 7.77 1.32 -9.49
N ASP A 345 8.24 0.08 -9.64
CA ASP A 345 8.86 -0.35 -10.89
C ASP A 345 7.93 0.00 -12.06
N PRO A 346 8.42 0.67 -13.13
CA PRO A 346 7.58 1.10 -14.25
C PRO A 346 6.76 -0.03 -14.89
N THR A 347 7.26 -1.27 -14.80
CA THR A 347 6.64 -2.46 -15.36
C THR A 347 5.44 -2.87 -14.51
N TRP A 348 5.65 -3.05 -13.20
CA TRP A 348 4.59 -3.37 -12.24
C TRP A 348 3.56 -2.25 -12.07
N ALA A 349 3.91 -0.99 -12.35
CA ALA A 349 2.98 0.15 -12.33
C ALA A 349 1.86 0.05 -13.39
N ARG A 350 2.08 -0.70 -14.47
CA ARG A 350 1.10 -0.88 -15.56
C ARG A 350 0.09 -1.99 -15.30
N VAL A 351 0.28 -2.81 -14.26
CA VAL A 351 -0.69 -3.82 -13.87
C VAL A 351 -1.99 -3.11 -13.47
N GLY A 352 -3.07 -3.46 -14.17
CA GLY A 352 -4.40 -2.89 -13.98
C GLY A 352 -5.13 -3.45 -12.74
N PRO A 353 -6.41 -3.08 -12.55
CA PRO A 353 -7.25 -3.72 -11.53
C PRO A 353 -7.48 -5.20 -11.86
N ALA A 354 -7.75 -6.01 -10.84
CA ALA A 354 -8.10 -7.40 -11.03
C ALA A 354 -9.48 -7.54 -11.68
N ALA A 355 -9.67 -8.57 -12.49
CA ALA A 355 -10.98 -9.02 -12.95
C ALA A 355 -11.40 -10.28 -12.18
N VAL A 356 -12.71 -10.46 -11.99
CA VAL A 356 -13.26 -11.69 -11.41
C VAL A 356 -13.20 -12.79 -12.48
N LEU A 357 -12.50 -13.89 -12.17
CA LEU A 357 -12.42 -15.07 -13.05
C LEU A 357 -13.56 -16.04 -12.75
N VAL A 358 -13.78 -16.36 -11.48
CA VAL A 358 -14.86 -17.26 -11.03
C VAL A 358 -15.24 -16.93 -9.58
N GLU A 359 -16.52 -17.09 -9.23
CA GLU A 359 -17.06 -16.89 -7.88
C GLU A 359 -17.73 -18.17 -7.36
N GLY A 360 -18.17 -18.14 -6.11
CA GLY A 360 -19.00 -19.20 -5.53
C GLY A 360 -18.21 -20.22 -4.72
N PHE A 361 -17.02 -19.88 -4.24
CA PHE A 361 -16.27 -20.64 -3.25
C PHE A 361 -16.79 -20.32 -1.84
N ASP A 362 -16.55 -21.21 -0.87
CA ASP A 362 -16.70 -20.84 0.55
C ASP A 362 -15.38 -20.23 1.06
N PHE A 363 -14.27 -20.82 0.64
CA PHE A 363 -12.94 -20.27 0.79
C PHE A 363 -12.01 -20.86 -0.29
N SER A 364 -11.69 -20.06 -1.31
CA SER A 364 -10.77 -20.38 -2.39
C SER A 364 -9.32 -20.33 -1.92
N GLU A 365 -8.53 -21.34 -2.25
CA GLU A 365 -7.14 -21.50 -1.85
C GLU A 365 -6.30 -22.19 -2.93
N GLY A 366 -4.99 -22.31 -2.67
CA GLY A 366 -4.06 -23.18 -3.39
C GLY A 366 -4.24 -23.23 -4.92
N PRO A 367 -4.25 -22.09 -5.64
CA PRO A 367 -4.39 -22.08 -7.08
C PRO A 367 -3.13 -22.65 -7.73
N VAL A 368 -3.29 -23.54 -8.71
CA VAL A 368 -2.15 -24.07 -9.48
C VAL A 368 -2.56 -24.32 -10.92
N PHE A 369 -1.70 -23.93 -11.86
CA PHE A 369 -1.88 -24.27 -13.27
C PHE A 369 -1.35 -25.67 -13.56
N LEU A 370 -2.09 -26.40 -14.38
CA LEU A 370 -1.67 -27.63 -15.00
C LEU A 370 -0.92 -27.33 -16.32
N PRO A 371 -0.08 -28.27 -16.82
CA PRO A 371 0.64 -28.10 -18.09
C PRO A 371 -0.26 -27.92 -19.33
N ASP A 372 -1.55 -28.28 -19.24
CA ASP A 372 -2.53 -28.06 -20.31
C ASP A 372 -3.14 -26.65 -20.28
N GLY A 373 -2.75 -25.81 -19.31
CA GLY A 373 -3.23 -24.43 -19.14
C GLY A 373 -4.46 -24.31 -18.26
N ASP A 374 -5.00 -25.43 -17.76
CA ASP A 374 -6.14 -25.41 -16.85
C ASP A 374 -5.72 -25.02 -15.43
N LEU A 375 -6.59 -24.33 -14.73
CA LEU A 375 -6.37 -23.86 -13.37
C LEU A 375 -7.14 -24.75 -12.38
N LEU A 376 -6.44 -25.26 -11.36
CA LEU A 376 -7.05 -25.91 -10.21
C LEU A 376 -7.07 -24.97 -9.01
N VAL A 377 -8.17 -24.97 -8.25
CA VAL A 377 -8.35 -24.16 -7.04
C VAL A 377 -9.07 -25.00 -5.98
N THR A 378 -8.62 -24.94 -4.73
CA THR A 378 -9.29 -25.64 -3.64
C THR A 378 -10.45 -24.81 -3.07
N ASP A 379 -11.53 -25.48 -2.68
CA ASP A 379 -12.61 -24.91 -1.86
C ASP A 379 -12.61 -25.66 -0.52
N GLN A 380 -11.69 -25.26 0.35
CA GLN A 380 -11.31 -26.02 1.56
C GLN A 380 -12.52 -26.34 2.46
N PRO A 381 -13.45 -25.40 2.75
CA PRO A 381 -14.60 -25.70 3.59
C PRO A 381 -15.62 -26.66 2.94
N ARG A 382 -15.71 -26.67 1.61
CA ARG A 382 -16.60 -27.57 0.86
C ARG A 382 -15.95 -28.88 0.46
N ASP A 383 -14.69 -29.08 0.81
CA ASP A 383 -13.96 -30.34 0.61
C ASP A 383 -13.91 -30.77 -0.86
N ARG A 384 -13.56 -29.83 -1.75
CA ARG A 384 -13.48 -30.08 -3.20
C ARG A 384 -12.30 -29.35 -3.85
N VAL A 385 -11.87 -29.86 -5.00
CA VAL A 385 -10.99 -29.14 -5.95
C VAL A 385 -11.79 -28.79 -7.20
N VAL A 386 -11.78 -27.52 -7.56
CA VAL A 386 -12.45 -26.96 -8.74
C VAL A 386 -11.43 -26.82 -9.86
N ARG A 387 -11.79 -27.26 -11.07
CA ARG A 387 -11.04 -27.06 -12.30
C ARG A 387 -11.71 -25.97 -13.13
N ILE A 388 -10.92 -25.01 -13.56
CA ILE A 388 -11.29 -23.95 -14.50
C ILE A 388 -10.48 -24.22 -15.76
N ASP A 389 -11.14 -24.69 -16.81
CA ASP A 389 -10.46 -24.99 -18.07
C ASP A 389 -10.04 -23.72 -18.80
N SER A 390 -9.11 -23.87 -19.76
CA SER A 390 -8.60 -22.77 -20.58
C SER A 390 -9.65 -22.03 -21.41
N ASP A 391 -10.83 -22.63 -21.65
CA ASP A 391 -11.99 -22.01 -22.31
C ASP A 391 -12.93 -21.30 -21.31
N GLY A 392 -12.62 -21.35 -20.00
CA GLY A 392 -13.39 -20.74 -18.91
C GLY A 392 -14.50 -21.63 -18.33
N GLY A 393 -14.58 -22.89 -18.72
CA GLY A 393 -15.49 -23.88 -18.15
C GLY A 393 -15.10 -24.24 -16.72
N VAL A 394 -16.10 -24.31 -15.83
CA VAL A 394 -15.90 -24.59 -14.40
C VAL A 394 -16.49 -25.96 -14.07
N SER A 395 -15.68 -26.83 -13.47
CA SER A 395 -16.09 -28.18 -13.05
C SER A 395 -15.47 -28.56 -11.71
N VAL A 396 -16.06 -29.53 -11.02
CA VAL A 396 -15.43 -30.13 -9.83
C VAL A 396 -14.59 -31.31 -10.28
N MET A 397 -13.28 -31.25 -10.02
CA MET A 397 -12.35 -32.34 -10.33
C MET A 397 -12.42 -33.43 -9.27
N PHE A 398 -12.39 -33.04 -7.99
CA PHE A 398 -12.49 -33.97 -6.87
C PHE A 398 -13.55 -33.49 -5.88
N GLU A 399 -14.48 -34.38 -5.55
CA GLU A 399 -15.31 -34.31 -4.35
C GLU A 399 -14.60 -35.10 -3.23
N GLY A 400 -14.62 -34.61 -1.99
CA GLY A 400 -13.88 -35.24 -0.90
C GLY A 400 -12.36 -35.08 -1.03
N ALA A 401 -11.92 -33.88 -1.40
CA ALA A 401 -10.51 -33.50 -1.58
C ALA A 401 -9.69 -33.44 -0.29
N ARG A 402 -10.18 -34.02 0.81
CA ARG A 402 -9.59 -34.02 2.15
C ARG A 402 -9.31 -32.60 2.66
N ARG A 403 -10.15 -31.64 2.28
CA ARG A 403 -10.07 -30.22 2.64
C ARG A 403 -8.69 -29.67 2.36
N ALA A 404 -8.17 -29.95 1.17
CA ALA A 404 -6.87 -29.50 0.74
C ALA A 404 -6.74 -27.97 0.82
N ASN A 405 -5.59 -27.49 1.29
CA ASN A 405 -5.20 -26.09 1.27
C ASN A 405 -4.42 -25.79 -0.03
N GLY A 406 -3.10 -25.65 0.06
CA GLY A 406 -2.18 -25.48 -1.05
C GLY A 406 -2.10 -26.70 -1.95
N LEU A 407 -1.96 -26.44 -3.25
CA LEU A 407 -1.71 -27.43 -4.30
C LEU A 407 -0.37 -27.14 -4.97
N ALA A 408 0.25 -28.17 -5.51
CA ALA A 408 1.40 -28.05 -6.39
C ALA A 408 1.40 -29.17 -7.42
N VAL A 409 2.05 -28.96 -8.55
CA VAL A 409 2.29 -30.00 -9.56
C VAL A 409 3.73 -30.48 -9.43
N ALA A 410 3.93 -31.78 -9.25
CA ALA A 410 5.27 -32.37 -9.26
C ALA A 410 5.84 -32.42 -10.69
N GLY A 411 7.17 -32.55 -10.82
CA GLY A 411 7.83 -32.64 -12.12
C GLY A 411 7.43 -33.85 -12.98
N ASP A 412 6.75 -34.84 -12.40
CA ASP A 412 6.16 -35.99 -13.09
C ASP A 412 4.69 -35.75 -13.51
N GLY A 413 4.15 -34.55 -13.25
CA GLY A 413 2.78 -34.15 -13.56
C GLY A 413 1.74 -34.49 -12.50
N ARG A 414 2.11 -35.17 -11.40
CA ARG A 414 1.14 -35.50 -10.34
C ARG A 414 0.70 -34.26 -9.58
N LEU A 415 -0.60 -34.19 -9.28
CA LEU A 415 -1.15 -33.18 -8.39
C LEU A 415 -0.84 -33.56 -6.93
N LEU A 416 -0.16 -32.65 -6.24
CA LEU A 416 0.14 -32.74 -4.83
C LEU A 416 -0.76 -31.79 -4.05
N GLY A 417 -0.98 -32.08 -2.76
CA GLY A 417 -1.57 -31.08 -1.90
C GLY A 417 -1.56 -31.39 -0.42
N CYS A 418 -1.84 -30.32 0.30
CA CYS A 418 -1.87 -30.25 1.75
C CYS A 418 -3.25 -30.66 2.27
N ALA A 419 -3.46 -31.96 2.47
CA ALA A 419 -4.74 -32.55 2.90
C ALA A 419 -5.00 -32.31 4.40
N GLU A 420 -5.58 -31.15 4.71
CA GLU A 420 -5.77 -30.68 6.08
C GLU A 420 -6.69 -31.58 6.91
N ALA A 421 -7.76 -32.13 6.31
CA ALA A 421 -8.75 -32.94 7.03
C ALA A 421 -8.11 -34.17 7.72
N ASN A 422 -7.07 -34.72 7.10
CA ASN A 422 -6.36 -35.91 7.57
C ASN A 422 -4.94 -35.60 8.06
N ASN A 423 -4.53 -34.34 8.06
CA ASN A 423 -3.20 -33.91 8.49
C ASN A 423 -2.05 -34.56 7.71
N GLN A 424 -2.19 -34.60 6.38
CA GLN A 424 -1.30 -35.35 5.48
C GLN A 424 -0.83 -34.49 4.31
N LEU A 425 0.32 -34.84 3.77
CA LEU A 425 0.73 -34.47 2.42
C LEU A 425 0.36 -35.63 1.49
N VAL A 426 -0.32 -35.34 0.38
CA VAL A 426 -0.84 -36.38 -0.52
C VAL A 426 -0.56 -36.07 -1.99
N ALA A 427 -0.62 -37.11 -2.83
CA ALA A 427 -0.73 -37.01 -4.27
C ALA A 427 -2.06 -37.60 -4.74
N TRP A 428 -2.71 -36.95 -5.71
CA TRP A 428 -3.89 -37.48 -6.40
C TRP A 428 -3.52 -38.00 -7.79
N SER A 429 -4.11 -39.14 -8.14
CA SER A 429 -4.23 -39.59 -9.52
C SER A 429 -5.45 -38.95 -10.18
N ASP A 430 -5.51 -38.93 -11.51
CA ASP A 430 -6.63 -38.35 -12.27
C ASP A 430 -8.00 -38.99 -11.93
N ASP A 431 -7.99 -40.25 -11.48
CA ASP A 431 -9.20 -40.98 -11.06
C ASP A 431 -9.64 -40.68 -9.61
N GLY A 432 -8.92 -39.80 -8.90
CA GLY A 432 -9.17 -39.43 -7.52
C GLY A 432 -8.52 -40.34 -6.47
N THR A 433 -7.75 -41.35 -6.89
CA THR A 433 -6.99 -42.19 -5.96
C THR A 433 -5.95 -41.36 -5.22
N VAL A 434 -5.87 -41.53 -3.90
CA VAL A 434 -4.99 -40.76 -3.01
C VAL A 434 -3.82 -41.61 -2.53
N GLU A 435 -2.60 -41.14 -2.79
CA GLU A 435 -1.36 -41.64 -2.19
C GLU A 435 -0.95 -40.71 -1.04
N VAL A 436 -0.65 -41.28 0.14
CA VAL A 436 -0.11 -40.49 1.27
C VAL A 436 1.40 -40.43 1.15
N LEU A 437 1.93 -39.23 0.96
CA LEU A 437 3.37 -38.99 0.79
C LEU A 437 4.09 -38.76 2.11
N ALA A 438 3.43 -38.03 3.03
CA ALA A 438 3.93 -37.84 4.39
C ALA A 438 2.77 -37.69 5.37
N GLU A 439 2.96 -38.22 6.56
CA GLU A 439 2.07 -38.04 7.69
C GLU A 439 2.86 -37.94 9.00
N GLY A 440 2.25 -37.34 10.01
CA GLY A 440 2.88 -37.27 11.33
C GLY A 440 3.05 -38.67 11.93
N GLY A 441 4.07 -38.85 12.78
CA GLY A 441 4.35 -40.13 13.45
C GLY A 441 3.29 -40.48 14.51
N ALA A 442 3.68 -40.51 15.78
CA ALA A 442 2.72 -40.78 16.86
C ALA A 442 1.67 -39.66 17.04
N ILE A 443 2.00 -38.45 16.57
CA ILE A 443 1.12 -37.28 16.59
C ILE A 443 1.00 -36.81 15.13
N PRO A 444 -0.22 -36.66 14.59
CA PRO A 444 -0.43 -36.12 13.24
C PRO A 444 0.10 -34.69 13.14
N PHE A 445 0.57 -34.30 11.94
CA PHE A 445 0.89 -32.91 11.58
C PHE A 445 -0.24 -31.97 11.97
N ASN A 446 0.02 -30.73 12.35
CA ASN A 446 -1.01 -29.76 12.70
C ASN A 446 -2.12 -29.64 11.65
N GLY A 447 -1.72 -29.58 10.38
CA GLY A 447 -2.54 -29.35 9.22
C GLY A 447 -1.66 -28.67 8.18
N PRO A 448 -0.98 -29.45 7.31
CA PRO A 448 -0.18 -28.87 6.24
C PRO A 448 -0.98 -27.81 5.49
N ASN A 449 -0.34 -26.69 5.15
CA ASN A 449 -1.03 -25.54 4.56
C ASN A 449 -0.55 -25.27 3.14
N ASP A 450 0.67 -24.78 2.95
CA ASP A 450 1.26 -24.56 1.64
C ASP A 450 2.48 -25.46 1.41
N LEU A 451 2.81 -25.67 0.14
CA LEU A 451 3.92 -26.50 -0.30
C LEU A 451 4.61 -25.92 -1.54
N TRP A 452 5.90 -26.22 -1.66
CA TRP A 452 6.70 -25.94 -2.85
C TRP A 452 7.51 -27.18 -3.25
N VAL A 453 7.51 -27.49 -4.54
CA VAL A 453 8.30 -28.57 -5.13
C VAL A 453 9.54 -27.97 -5.79
N SER A 454 10.74 -28.37 -5.37
CA SER A 454 11.96 -27.88 -6.01
C SER A 454 12.27 -28.59 -7.32
N PRO A 455 13.18 -28.03 -8.14
CA PRO A 455 13.72 -28.72 -9.31
C PRO A 455 14.37 -30.07 -9.02
N SER A 456 14.78 -30.34 -7.77
CA SER A 456 15.35 -31.63 -7.36
C SER A 456 14.29 -32.67 -6.98
N GLY A 457 13.00 -32.35 -7.09
CA GLY A 457 11.88 -33.22 -6.69
C GLY A 457 11.65 -33.31 -5.18
N ARG A 458 12.31 -32.46 -4.39
CA ARG A 458 12.05 -32.35 -2.95
C ARG A 458 10.81 -31.49 -2.73
N ILE A 459 10.07 -31.76 -1.66
CA ILE A 459 8.86 -31.01 -1.31
C ILE A 459 9.10 -30.34 0.04
N TRP A 460 8.93 -29.02 0.10
CA TRP A 460 8.89 -28.28 1.36
C TRP A 460 7.46 -27.88 1.63
N PHE A 461 7.02 -27.98 2.89
CA PHE A 461 5.66 -27.60 3.26
C PHE A 461 5.61 -27.03 4.67
N THR A 462 4.63 -26.16 4.91
CA THR A 462 4.39 -25.56 6.21
C THR A 462 3.33 -26.32 6.99
N ASP A 463 3.50 -26.44 8.31
CA ASP A 463 2.57 -27.15 9.19
C ASP A 463 2.03 -26.23 10.32
N PRO A 464 1.30 -25.15 9.98
CA PRO A 464 0.67 -24.29 10.96
C PRO A 464 -0.47 -24.99 11.68
N PHE A 465 -0.78 -24.53 12.89
CA PHE A 465 -1.98 -24.97 13.60
C PHE A 465 -3.12 -23.96 13.48
N TYR A 466 -4.17 -24.38 12.78
CA TYR A 466 -5.47 -23.72 12.81
C TYR A 466 -6.51 -24.61 13.50
N ARG A 467 -7.29 -24.04 14.41
CA ARG A 467 -8.40 -24.79 15.02
C ARG A 467 -9.52 -24.95 14.00
N ARG A 468 -9.89 -26.20 13.69
CA ARG A 468 -10.94 -26.53 12.73
C ARG A 468 -12.10 -27.29 13.38
N PRO A 469 -13.33 -27.14 12.86
CA PRO A 469 -14.49 -27.86 13.36
C PRO A 469 -14.44 -29.38 13.06
N TRP A 470 -13.66 -29.81 12.05
CA TRP A 470 -13.46 -31.23 11.72
C TRP A 470 -12.35 -31.91 12.52
N PHE A 471 -11.60 -31.19 13.35
CA PHE A 471 -10.59 -31.80 14.22
C PHE A 471 -11.20 -32.31 15.53
N ALA A 472 -10.60 -33.38 16.07
CA ALA A 472 -10.97 -33.89 17.38
C ALA A 472 -10.84 -32.81 18.46
N SER A 473 -11.87 -32.67 19.30
CA SER A 473 -11.87 -31.71 20.40
C SER A 473 -10.73 -31.98 21.39
N GLY A 474 -10.06 -30.92 21.85
CA GLY A 474 -8.96 -31.02 22.82
C GLY A 474 -7.63 -31.50 22.25
N ARG A 475 -7.51 -31.64 20.91
CA ARG A 475 -6.25 -31.95 20.24
C ARG A 475 -5.17 -30.94 20.62
N LYS A 476 -4.00 -31.45 21.04
CA LYS A 476 -2.82 -30.62 21.30
C LYS A 476 -2.05 -30.41 20.00
N PRO A 477 -1.70 -29.16 19.65
CA PRO A 477 -0.89 -28.88 18.46
C PRO A 477 0.56 -29.32 18.65
N LEU A 478 1.21 -29.68 17.55
CA LEU A 478 2.66 -29.70 17.43
C LEU A 478 3.20 -28.27 17.38
N ARG A 479 4.52 -28.11 17.53
CA ARG A 479 5.18 -26.84 17.18
C ARG A 479 4.95 -26.57 15.70
N ALA A 480 4.65 -25.33 15.36
CA ALA A 480 4.43 -24.94 13.97
C ALA A 480 5.80 -24.80 13.27
N ASP A 481 6.10 -25.77 12.42
CA ASP A 481 7.41 -25.95 11.79
C ASP A 481 7.27 -26.03 10.26
N VAL A 482 8.40 -25.96 9.57
CA VAL A 482 8.52 -26.22 8.13
C VAL A 482 9.17 -27.58 7.95
N HIS A 483 8.61 -28.40 7.08
CA HIS A 483 9.06 -29.75 6.81
C HIS A 483 9.65 -29.87 5.40
N ARG A 484 10.52 -30.86 5.20
CA ARG A 484 11.05 -31.29 3.90
C ARG A 484 10.78 -32.77 3.71
N LEU A 485 10.23 -33.15 2.57
CA LEU A 485 10.12 -34.53 2.09
C LEU A 485 11.09 -34.73 0.92
N ASP A 486 12.01 -35.67 1.08
CA ASP A 486 12.98 -36.06 0.06
C ASP A 486 12.39 -37.10 -0.92
N PRO A 487 12.94 -37.21 -2.15
CA PRO A 487 12.48 -38.19 -3.14
C PRO A 487 12.53 -39.66 -2.69
N ASP A 488 13.33 -39.98 -1.66
CA ASP A 488 13.41 -41.32 -1.08
C ASP A 488 12.32 -41.62 -0.03
N GLY A 489 11.45 -40.65 0.24
CA GLY A 489 10.37 -40.73 1.23
C GLY A 489 10.75 -40.23 2.62
N THR A 490 11.98 -39.75 2.83
CA THR A 490 12.42 -39.22 4.13
C THR A 490 11.78 -37.87 4.40
N CYS A 491 11.03 -37.75 5.50
CA CYS A 491 10.40 -36.50 5.94
C CYS A 491 11.06 -35.96 7.22
N GLU A 492 11.56 -34.73 7.19
CA GLU A 492 12.28 -34.09 8.30
C GLU A 492 11.73 -32.70 8.62
N ILE A 493 12.00 -32.22 9.83
CA ILE A 493 11.79 -30.80 10.20
C ILE A 493 12.96 -29.99 9.62
N ALA A 494 12.66 -29.10 8.68
CA ALA A 494 13.64 -28.28 7.99
C ALA A 494 13.90 -26.93 8.68
N ALA A 495 12.88 -26.33 9.29
CA ALA A 495 13.03 -25.08 10.05
C ALA A 495 11.98 -24.95 11.16
N THR A 496 12.35 -24.22 12.22
CA THR A 496 11.58 -24.07 13.48
C THR A 496 11.48 -22.61 13.89
N ASP A 497 10.87 -22.34 15.06
CA ASP A 497 10.79 -21.01 15.69
C ASP A 497 9.97 -20.00 14.88
N PHE A 498 8.87 -20.48 14.32
CA PHE A 498 7.81 -19.66 13.74
C PHE A 498 6.67 -19.50 14.73
N VAL A 499 5.93 -18.40 14.62
CA VAL A 499 4.64 -18.25 15.33
C VAL A 499 3.57 -19.04 14.58
N ARG A 500 3.47 -18.82 13.27
CA ARG A 500 2.57 -19.54 12.36
C ARG A 500 3.14 -19.51 10.92
N PRO A 501 4.01 -20.46 10.53
CA PRO A 501 4.53 -20.54 9.17
C PRO A 501 3.39 -20.91 8.21
N ASN A 502 3.28 -20.22 7.09
CA ASN A 502 2.17 -20.42 6.15
C ASN A 502 2.70 -20.45 4.71
N GLY A 503 2.64 -19.34 3.99
CA GLY A 503 3.11 -19.25 2.62
C GLY A 503 4.57 -19.69 2.47
N ILE A 504 4.83 -20.46 1.42
CA ILE A 504 6.15 -20.99 1.10
C ILE A 504 6.36 -21.01 -0.41
N VAL A 505 7.52 -20.54 -0.86
CA VAL A 505 7.92 -20.61 -2.27
C VAL A 505 9.44 -20.69 -2.34
N GLY A 506 9.98 -21.36 -3.34
CA GLY A 506 11.42 -21.39 -3.58
C GLY A 506 11.79 -20.80 -4.93
N ARG A 507 13.08 -20.50 -5.11
CA ARG A 507 13.57 -20.04 -6.41
C ARG A 507 13.50 -21.16 -7.45
N PRO A 508 13.20 -20.83 -8.72
CA PRO A 508 13.25 -21.79 -9.82
C PRO A 508 14.60 -22.51 -9.99
N ASP A 509 15.71 -21.89 -9.54
CA ASP A 509 17.05 -22.51 -9.57
C ASP A 509 17.33 -23.46 -8.38
N GLY A 510 16.39 -23.58 -7.44
CA GLY A 510 16.52 -24.42 -6.25
C GLY A 510 17.50 -23.90 -5.20
N SER A 511 18.00 -22.65 -5.32
CA SER A 511 19.05 -22.12 -4.44
C SER A 511 18.54 -21.51 -3.14
N ARG A 512 17.26 -21.13 -3.08
CA ARG A 512 16.65 -20.47 -1.91
C ARG A 512 15.21 -20.89 -1.67
N LEU A 513 14.83 -20.89 -0.40
CA LEU A 513 13.47 -21.06 0.10
C LEU A 513 13.03 -19.79 0.82
N TYR A 514 11.79 -19.36 0.58
CA TYR A 514 11.14 -18.26 1.27
C TYR A 514 9.96 -18.83 2.07
N VAL A 515 9.87 -18.46 3.35
CA VAL A 515 8.80 -18.89 4.25
C VAL A 515 8.24 -17.69 4.97
N ALA A 516 6.94 -17.49 4.84
CA ALA A 516 6.21 -16.48 5.56
C ALA A 516 5.77 -16.99 6.95
N ASP A 517 6.06 -16.21 7.99
CA ASP A 517 5.50 -16.35 9.32
C ASP A 517 4.30 -15.39 9.44
N LEU A 518 3.10 -15.91 9.21
CA LEU A 518 1.88 -15.11 9.10
C LEU A 518 1.62 -14.31 10.39
N ASP A 519 1.61 -14.99 11.54
CA ASP A 519 1.39 -14.33 12.84
C ASP A 519 2.67 -13.73 13.43
N GLY A 520 3.85 -14.16 12.96
CA GLY A 520 5.12 -13.52 13.28
C GLY A 520 5.32 -12.18 12.55
N GLY A 521 4.52 -11.91 11.51
CA GLY A 521 4.53 -10.67 10.74
C GLY A 521 5.84 -10.47 9.96
N ARG A 522 6.48 -11.56 9.51
CA ARG A 522 7.78 -11.53 8.82
C ARG A 522 7.87 -12.64 7.78
N THR A 523 8.62 -12.39 6.72
CA THR A 523 9.02 -13.41 5.75
C THR A 523 10.52 -13.62 5.86
N PHE A 524 10.93 -14.89 5.89
CA PHE A 524 12.32 -15.30 5.98
C PHE A 524 12.77 -15.95 4.68
N GLU A 525 14.05 -15.79 4.36
CA GLU A 525 14.70 -16.58 3.32
C GLU A 525 15.77 -17.51 3.91
N PHE A 526 16.00 -18.62 3.21
CA PHE A 526 16.97 -19.64 3.56
C PHE A 526 17.75 -20.03 2.29
N PRO A 527 19.09 -20.00 2.30
CA PRO A 527 19.88 -20.70 1.29
C PRO A 527 19.60 -22.20 1.37
N ILE A 528 19.52 -22.89 0.23
CA ILE A 528 19.36 -24.34 0.16
C ILE A 528 20.72 -24.96 -0.21
N GLY A 529 21.21 -25.88 0.62
CA GLY A 529 22.39 -26.67 0.36
C GLY A 529 22.15 -27.77 -0.70
N PRO A 530 23.20 -28.36 -1.28
CA PRO A 530 23.07 -29.40 -2.30
C PRO A 530 22.35 -30.67 -1.80
N ASP A 531 22.43 -30.94 -0.50
CA ASP A 531 21.73 -32.01 0.21
C ASP A 531 20.29 -31.64 0.62
N GLY A 532 19.84 -30.42 0.32
CA GLY A 532 18.53 -29.90 0.74
C GLY A 532 18.50 -29.36 2.16
N ALA A 533 19.63 -29.27 2.86
CA ALA A 533 19.70 -28.63 4.18
C ALA A 533 19.54 -27.11 4.05
N LEU A 534 18.77 -26.50 4.96
CA LEU A 534 18.60 -25.05 4.98
C LEU A 534 19.78 -24.38 5.70
N GLY A 535 20.34 -23.36 5.06
CA GLY A 535 21.34 -22.47 5.63
C GLY A 535 20.76 -21.50 6.67
N PRO A 536 21.57 -20.55 7.17
CA PRO A 536 21.11 -19.59 8.18
C PRO A 536 19.96 -18.72 7.64
N ARG A 537 18.89 -18.60 8.44
CA ARG A 537 17.73 -17.77 8.10
C ARG A 537 18.08 -16.29 8.08
N ARG A 538 17.54 -15.55 7.09
CA ARG A 538 17.62 -14.08 7.01
C ARG A 538 16.22 -13.50 6.95
N MET A 539 15.97 -12.38 7.64
CA MET A 539 14.72 -11.63 7.46
C MET A 539 14.72 -11.02 6.06
N PHE A 540 13.80 -11.47 5.21
CA PHE A 540 13.66 -11.03 3.82
C PHE A 540 12.73 -9.82 3.74
N PHE A 541 11.57 -9.88 4.38
CA PHE A 541 10.57 -8.82 4.33
C PHE A 541 9.80 -8.70 5.66
N PRO A 542 9.46 -7.48 6.14
CA PRO A 542 8.82 -7.27 7.44
C PRO A 542 7.29 -7.44 7.38
N LEU A 543 6.80 -8.43 6.64
CA LEU A 543 5.41 -8.83 6.55
C LEU A 543 5.31 -10.36 6.46
N GLY A 544 4.32 -10.95 7.12
CA GLY A 544 3.93 -12.34 6.89
C GLY A 544 3.09 -12.46 5.60
N SER A 545 2.63 -13.66 5.29
CA SER A 545 1.86 -13.95 4.08
C SER A 545 0.92 -15.10 4.36
N ASP A 546 -0.25 -15.12 3.71
CA ASP A 546 -1.12 -16.29 3.72
C ASP A 546 -0.49 -17.34 2.80
N GLY A 547 -0.67 -17.22 1.48
CA GLY A 547 0.07 -17.92 0.44
C GLY A 547 1.13 -17.05 -0.24
N MET A 548 1.96 -17.66 -1.10
CA MET A 548 3.07 -16.97 -1.78
C MET A 548 3.24 -17.46 -3.21
N ALA A 549 3.70 -16.57 -4.09
CA ALA A 549 4.14 -16.91 -5.43
C ALA A 549 5.50 -16.25 -5.74
N MET A 550 6.15 -16.70 -6.80
CA MET A 550 7.38 -16.08 -7.30
C MET A 550 7.26 -15.91 -8.81
N ALA A 551 7.57 -14.70 -9.29
CA ALA A 551 7.70 -14.40 -10.70
C ALA A 551 9.09 -14.80 -11.22
N SER A 552 9.23 -14.93 -12.53
CA SER A 552 10.43 -15.36 -13.25
C SER A 552 11.60 -14.38 -13.09
N ASP A 553 11.29 -13.09 -12.89
CA ASP A 553 12.26 -12.04 -12.55
C ASP A 553 12.81 -12.15 -11.11
N GLY A 554 12.27 -13.08 -10.32
CA GLY A 554 12.62 -13.33 -8.93
C GLY A 554 11.85 -12.48 -7.92
N ALA A 555 10.87 -11.69 -8.35
CA ALA A 555 9.97 -10.99 -7.45
C ALA A 555 9.11 -12.00 -6.67
N VAL A 556 9.04 -11.79 -5.35
CA VAL A 556 8.27 -12.61 -4.42
C VAL A 556 6.95 -11.91 -4.13
N LEU A 557 5.84 -12.61 -4.35
CA LEU A 557 4.50 -12.11 -4.08
C LEU A 557 4.04 -12.63 -2.73
N LEU A 558 3.68 -11.70 -1.84
CA LEU A 558 3.11 -11.99 -0.52
C LEU A 558 1.63 -11.61 -0.53
N THR A 559 0.75 -12.53 -0.15
CA THR A 559 -0.70 -12.33 -0.09
C THR A 559 -1.19 -11.95 1.31
N GLY A 560 -2.48 -11.71 1.47
CA GLY A 560 -3.11 -11.21 2.69
C GLY A 560 -3.97 -9.98 2.39
N LYS A 561 -3.58 -8.79 2.87
CA LYS A 561 -4.33 -7.53 2.63
C LYS A 561 -3.97 -6.88 1.29
N GLY A 562 -3.98 -7.67 0.24
CA GLY A 562 -3.46 -7.36 -1.08
C GLY A 562 -2.33 -8.31 -1.48
N VAL A 563 -1.73 -8.04 -2.64
CA VAL A 563 -0.57 -8.76 -3.15
C VAL A 563 0.63 -7.82 -3.13
N HIS A 564 1.53 -8.03 -2.18
CA HIS A 564 2.75 -7.26 -2.03
C HIS A 564 3.84 -7.86 -2.91
N VAL A 565 4.21 -7.14 -3.96
CA VAL A 565 5.29 -7.53 -4.88
C VAL A 565 6.61 -7.03 -4.30
N VAL A 566 7.49 -7.96 -3.96
CA VAL A 566 8.76 -7.67 -3.29
C VAL A 566 9.90 -8.13 -4.19
N SER A 567 10.83 -7.22 -4.48
CA SER A 567 12.04 -7.54 -5.24
C SER A 567 12.87 -8.62 -4.55
N VAL A 568 13.74 -9.25 -5.33
CA VAL A 568 14.70 -10.27 -4.88
C VAL A 568 15.61 -9.82 -3.71
N ASP A 569 15.80 -8.51 -3.54
CA ASP A 569 16.60 -7.90 -2.48
C ASP A 569 15.78 -7.51 -1.24
N GLY A 570 14.48 -7.80 -1.21
CA GLY A 570 13.60 -7.52 -0.07
C GLY A 570 13.04 -6.09 -0.04
N ALA A 571 13.06 -5.37 -1.17
CA ALA A 571 12.41 -4.06 -1.30
C ALA A 571 11.00 -4.20 -1.89
N LEU A 572 10.02 -3.50 -1.31
CA LEU A 572 8.65 -3.43 -1.85
C LEU A 572 8.69 -2.71 -3.20
N ILE A 573 8.15 -3.36 -4.23
CA ILE A 573 7.96 -2.79 -5.57
C ILE A 573 6.60 -2.10 -5.65
N ARG A 574 5.53 -2.81 -5.29
CA ARG A 574 4.14 -2.33 -5.35
C ARG A 574 3.25 -3.23 -4.50
N THR A 575 2.10 -2.74 -4.07
CA THR A 575 0.99 -3.59 -3.62
C THR A 575 -0.16 -3.53 -4.60
N LEU A 576 -0.61 -4.68 -5.11
CA LEU A 576 -1.87 -4.81 -5.85
C LEU A 576 -3.00 -5.00 -4.82
N VAL A 577 -3.99 -4.10 -4.83
CA VAL A 577 -5.07 -4.08 -3.85
C VAL A 577 -6.40 -4.34 -4.56
N PRO A 578 -6.82 -5.61 -4.68
CA PRO A 578 -8.17 -5.94 -5.14
C PRO A 578 -9.23 -5.45 -4.13
N GLU A 579 -10.50 -5.45 -4.51
CA GLU A 579 -11.61 -4.97 -3.65
C GLU A 579 -11.82 -5.86 -2.43
N GLU A 580 -11.45 -7.13 -2.55
CA GLU A 580 -11.59 -8.16 -1.56
C GLU A 580 -10.70 -7.90 -0.34
N ARG A 581 -11.24 -8.21 0.84
CA ARG A 581 -10.57 -7.90 2.11
C ARG A 581 -9.33 -8.75 2.36
N TRP A 582 -9.27 -9.93 1.75
CA TRP A 582 -8.22 -10.92 2.00
C TRP A 582 -7.94 -11.74 0.75
N ILE A 583 -6.67 -11.85 0.41
CA ILE A 583 -6.13 -12.66 -0.66
C ILE A 583 -5.40 -13.81 0.00
N SER A 584 -5.89 -15.02 -0.25
CA SER A 584 -5.40 -16.23 0.41
C SER A 584 -4.14 -16.77 -0.25
N ASN A 585 -4.05 -16.75 -1.58
CA ASN A 585 -2.94 -17.36 -2.29
C ASN A 585 -2.83 -16.83 -3.71
N ALA A 586 -1.74 -17.19 -4.41
CA ALA A 586 -1.44 -16.69 -5.74
C ALA A 586 -0.66 -17.70 -6.58
N CYS A 587 -0.82 -17.65 -7.89
CA CYS A 587 0.03 -18.36 -8.85
C CYS A 587 0.08 -17.62 -10.19
N PHE A 588 1.03 -17.99 -11.04
CA PHE A 588 1.17 -17.48 -12.40
C PHE A 588 0.82 -18.57 -13.41
N ASP A 589 0.31 -18.18 -14.58
CA ASP A 589 0.27 -19.07 -15.74
C ASP A 589 1.65 -19.24 -16.39
N GLU A 590 1.82 -20.26 -17.25
CA GLU A 590 3.15 -20.64 -17.77
C GLU A 590 3.87 -19.66 -18.74
N PRO A 591 3.30 -18.54 -19.19
CA PRO A 591 4.09 -17.43 -19.74
C PRO A 591 4.17 -16.21 -18.81
N GLU A 592 3.68 -16.28 -17.58
CA GLU A 592 3.53 -15.15 -16.64
C GLU A 592 2.80 -13.96 -17.26
N ARG A 593 1.75 -14.24 -18.04
CA ARG A 593 0.84 -13.22 -18.59
C ARG A 593 -0.30 -12.92 -17.63
N ARG A 594 -0.60 -13.85 -16.73
CA ARG A 594 -1.67 -13.72 -15.75
C ARG A 594 -1.15 -14.06 -14.37
N LEU A 595 -1.37 -13.15 -13.43
CA LEU A 595 -1.32 -13.44 -12.01
C LEU A 595 -2.73 -13.80 -11.55
N VAL A 596 -2.93 -15.04 -11.15
CA VAL A 596 -4.17 -15.50 -10.54
C VAL A 596 -4.03 -15.43 -9.02
N VAL A 597 -5.07 -14.92 -8.36
CA VAL A 597 -5.13 -14.90 -6.90
C VAL A 597 -6.46 -15.43 -6.39
N THR A 598 -6.42 -16.13 -5.27
CA THR A 598 -7.61 -16.61 -4.57
C THR A 598 -8.00 -15.61 -3.50
N ALA A 599 -9.29 -15.31 -3.38
CA ALA A 599 -9.79 -14.16 -2.64
C ALA A 599 -11.11 -14.49 -1.90
N VAL A 600 -11.02 -15.32 -0.86
CA VAL A 600 -12.18 -15.77 -0.07
C VAL A 600 -13.20 -16.53 -0.92
N ASP A 601 -14.23 -15.91 -1.48
CA ASP A 601 -15.34 -16.59 -2.17
C ASP A 601 -15.16 -16.66 -3.70
N ARG A 602 -14.00 -16.24 -4.20
CA ARG A 602 -13.74 -16.06 -5.64
C ARG A 602 -12.27 -16.15 -6.00
N VAL A 603 -12.04 -16.24 -7.30
CA VAL A 603 -10.72 -16.20 -7.94
C VAL A 603 -10.66 -14.94 -8.81
N LEU A 604 -9.57 -14.20 -8.68
CA LEU A 604 -9.32 -12.99 -9.44
C LEU A 604 -8.10 -13.19 -10.35
N VAL A 605 -8.05 -12.41 -11.42
CA VAL A 605 -6.94 -12.40 -12.37
C VAL A 605 -6.46 -10.98 -12.62
N PHE A 606 -5.14 -10.80 -12.61
CA PHE A 606 -4.47 -9.61 -13.09
C PHE A 606 -3.78 -9.94 -14.41
N ASP A 607 -4.06 -9.15 -15.44
CA ASP A 607 -3.29 -9.20 -16.67
C ASP A 607 -1.94 -8.49 -16.46
N LEU A 608 -0.88 -9.20 -16.78
CA LEU A 608 0.49 -8.71 -16.65
C LEU A 608 1.00 -8.22 -18.02
N PRO A 609 1.72 -7.08 -18.06
CA PRO A 609 2.44 -6.63 -19.24
C PRO A 609 3.36 -7.69 -19.86
N ASP A 610 3.47 -7.71 -21.19
CA ASP A 610 4.32 -8.66 -21.93
C ASP A 610 5.81 -8.60 -21.57
N ASP A 611 6.27 -7.49 -20.98
CA ASP A 611 7.65 -7.33 -20.51
C ASP A 611 7.87 -7.70 -19.04
N LEU A 612 6.80 -8.09 -18.33
CA LEU A 612 6.88 -8.88 -17.09
C LEU A 612 6.85 -10.38 -17.37
N ALA A 613 6.16 -10.79 -18.44
CA ALA A 613 6.19 -12.16 -18.92
C ALA A 613 7.64 -12.55 -19.26
N GLY A 614 8.16 -13.60 -18.63
CA GLY A 614 9.50 -14.09 -18.93
C GLY A 614 9.66 -14.33 -20.44
N ASP A 615 10.82 -13.95 -20.99
CA ASP A 615 11.22 -14.40 -22.33
C ASP A 615 11.27 -15.95 -22.27
N GLY A 616 10.19 -16.60 -22.70
CA GLY A 616 10.02 -18.06 -22.68
C GLY A 616 11.09 -18.83 -23.45
#